data_AF-A0AAP0JSD5-F1
#
_entry.id   AF-A0AAP0JSD5-F1
#
_cell.length_a   1.000
_cell.length_b   1.000
_cell.length_c   1.000
_cell.angle_alpha   90.00
_cell.angle_beta   90.00
_cell.angle_gamma   90.00
#
_symmetry.space_group_name_H-M   'P 1'
#
loop_
_entity.id
_entity.type
_entity.pdbx_description
1 polymer ?
#
loop_
_entity_poly.entity_id
_entity_poly.type
_entity_poly.pdbx_seq_one_letter_code
_entity_poly.pdbx_strand_id
1 'polypeptide(L)'
;MRLEVHKYRGQTMRIDEAKILLGLPPDSCSTLPQIKAAYKKKAWESHPDRFPPHQKLPAESNFKLISEAYSFMQSGAQCNGSAYARVVRTGTPKVYGGRSNSPLIKVPFLLIIASTLTLGVLNASRAYQRQKDAYPSHNPFLP
;
A
#
# COMPACT_ATOMS: atom_id res chain seq x y z
N MET A 1 37.50 -12.39 -37.24
CA MET A 1 37.65 -12.29 -35.77
C MET A 1 36.92 -11.04 -35.31
N ARG A 2 35.71 -11.17 -34.75
CA ARG A 2 34.95 -10.04 -34.19
C ARG A 2 34.52 -10.45 -32.78
N LEU A 3 35.49 -10.42 -31.87
CA LEU A 3 35.29 -10.72 -30.46
C LEU A 3 35.31 -9.41 -29.67
N GLU A 4 34.36 -9.32 -28.74
CA GLU A 4 34.34 -8.44 -27.56
C GLU A 4 34.13 -6.93 -27.79
N VAL A 5 32.88 -6.52 -28.06
CA VAL A 5 32.42 -5.13 -27.83
C VAL A 5 31.21 -5.06 -26.89
N HIS A 6 30.98 -6.07 -26.06
CA HIS A 6 29.89 -6.07 -25.07
C HIS A 6 30.34 -6.14 -23.61
N LYS A 7 31.62 -5.86 -23.32
CA LYS A 7 32.19 -6.06 -21.97
C LYS A 7 31.90 -4.94 -20.96
N TYR A 8 31.29 -3.82 -21.36
CA TYR A 8 31.02 -2.70 -20.44
C TYR A 8 29.67 -2.03 -20.69
N ARG A 9 28.60 -2.83 -20.81
CA ARG A 9 27.24 -2.33 -20.61
C ARG A 9 26.95 -2.56 -19.13
N GLY A 10 26.73 -1.50 -18.34
CA GLY A 10 26.30 -1.65 -16.94
C GLY A 10 25.22 -2.73 -16.88
N GLN A 11 25.38 -3.71 -15.98
CA GLN A 11 24.62 -4.97 -15.96
C GLN A 11 23.11 -4.70 -15.86
N THR A 12 22.47 -4.48 -17.01
CA THR A 12 21.02 -4.41 -17.12
C THR A 12 20.54 -5.83 -17.36
N MET A 13 19.81 -6.39 -16.40
CA MET A 13 19.10 -7.68 -16.53
C MET A 13 18.37 -7.74 -17.88
N ARG A 14 18.49 -8.85 -18.62
CA ARG A 14 17.74 -9.00 -19.88
C ARG A 14 16.27 -9.32 -19.59
N ILE A 15 15.37 -8.89 -20.49
CA ILE A 15 13.93 -9.15 -20.36
C ILE A 15 13.63 -10.65 -20.28
N ASP A 16 14.32 -11.47 -21.06
CA ASP A 16 14.13 -12.92 -21.06
C ASP A 16 14.54 -13.55 -19.71
N GLU A 17 15.64 -13.07 -19.13
CA GLU A 17 16.12 -13.51 -17.81
C GLU A 17 15.13 -13.11 -16.72
N ALA A 18 14.61 -11.88 -16.76
CA ALA A 18 13.59 -11.41 -15.83
C ALA A 18 12.29 -12.25 -15.92
N LYS A 19 11.86 -12.61 -17.14
CA LYS A 19 10.70 -13.49 -17.35
C LYS A 19 10.93 -14.87 -16.77
N ILE A 20 12.11 -15.47 -17.01
CA ILE A 20 12.47 -16.79 -16.47
C ILE A 20 12.43 -16.78 -14.94
N LEU A 21 12.98 -15.73 -14.30
CA LEU A 21 12.98 -15.59 -12.84
C LEU A 21 11.56 -15.51 -12.25
N LEU A 22 10.62 -14.86 -12.93
CA LEU A 22 9.21 -14.84 -12.54
C LEU A 22 8.46 -16.14 -12.90
N GLY A 23 9.06 -17.05 -13.67
CA GLY A 23 8.40 -18.26 -14.17
C GLY A 23 7.45 -17.99 -15.34
N LEU A 24 7.74 -16.96 -16.13
CA LEU A 24 7.01 -16.59 -17.34
C LEU A 24 7.73 -17.12 -18.59
N PRO A 25 7.01 -17.34 -19.71
CA PRO A 25 7.64 -17.77 -20.96
C PRO A 25 8.52 -16.65 -21.52
N PRO A 26 9.79 -16.91 -21.90
CA PRO A 26 10.70 -15.88 -22.42
C PRO A 26 10.19 -15.29 -23.75
N ASP A 27 9.59 -16.13 -24.60
CA ASP A 27 9.21 -15.77 -25.97
C ASP A 27 7.85 -15.07 -26.07
N SER A 28 7.09 -14.97 -24.98
CA SER A 28 5.75 -14.39 -25.00
C SER A 28 5.69 -12.98 -24.41
N CYS A 29 4.79 -12.15 -24.94
CA CYS A 29 4.46 -10.86 -24.34
C CYS A 29 3.65 -11.10 -23.06
N SER A 30 4.31 -11.01 -21.91
CA SER A 30 3.65 -11.13 -20.62
C SER A 30 2.94 -9.82 -20.26
N THR A 31 1.64 -9.88 -20.01
CA THR A 31 0.86 -8.69 -19.61
C THR A 31 1.10 -8.36 -18.14
N LEU A 32 0.99 -7.08 -17.74
CA LEU A 32 1.20 -6.62 -16.37
C LEU A 32 0.42 -7.44 -15.29
N PRO A 33 -0.86 -7.83 -15.49
CA PRO A 33 -1.57 -8.70 -14.55
C PRO A 33 -0.92 -10.08 -14.39
N GLN A 34 -0.43 -10.66 -15.48
CA GLN A 34 0.27 -11.95 -15.49
C GLN A 34 1.61 -11.84 -14.77
N ILE A 35 2.36 -10.77 -15.02
CA ILE A 35 3.61 -10.45 -14.31
C ILE A 35 3.36 -10.34 -12.81
N LYS A 36 2.31 -9.62 -12.40
CA LYS A 36 1.93 -9.46 -10.99
C LYS A 36 1.49 -10.76 -10.34
N ALA A 37 0.74 -11.60 -11.06
CA ALA A 37 0.30 -12.91 -10.56
C ALA A 37 1.50 -13.85 -10.38
N ALA A 38 2.39 -13.92 -11.36
CA ALA A 38 3.62 -14.71 -11.31
C ALA A 38 4.55 -14.24 -10.18
N TYR A 39 4.74 -12.92 -10.03
CA TYR A 39 5.48 -12.33 -8.90
C TYR A 39 4.90 -12.73 -7.56
N LYS A 40 3.59 -12.60 -7.33
CA LYS A 40 2.95 -12.99 -6.07
C LYS A 40 3.21 -14.46 -5.73
N LYS A 41 3.08 -15.34 -6.72
CA LYS A 41 3.34 -16.78 -6.55
C LYS A 41 4.80 -17.02 -6.16
N LYS A 42 5.75 -16.44 -6.90
CA LYS A 42 7.18 -16.61 -6.66
C LYS A 42 7.66 -15.98 -5.34
N ALA A 43 7.18 -14.79 -5.02
CA ALA A 43 7.46 -14.12 -3.75
C ALA A 43 6.95 -14.93 -2.55
N TRP A 44 5.79 -15.59 -2.68
CA TRP A 44 5.28 -16.51 -1.67
C TRP A 44 6.15 -17.77 -1.58
N GLU A 45 6.60 -18.34 -2.70
CA GLU A 45 7.52 -19.49 -2.75
C GLU A 45 8.85 -19.21 -2.04
N SER A 46 9.42 -18.01 -2.23
CA SER A 46 10.72 -17.63 -1.68
C SER A 46 10.63 -16.80 -0.39
N HIS A 47 9.47 -16.69 0.25
CA HIS A 47 9.30 -15.84 1.43
C HIS A 47 10.15 -16.36 2.61
N PRO A 48 11.03 -15.54 3.22
CA PRO A 48 11.97 -16.00 4.25
C PRO A 48 11.28 -16.60 5.48
N ASP A 49 10.04 -16.19 5.80
CA ASP A 49 9.27 -16.74 6.92
C ASP A 49 8.80 -18.19 6.71
N ARG A 50 8.85 -18.71 5.48
CA ARG A 50 8.51 -20.10 5.19
C ARG A 50 9.66 -21.08 5.39
N PHE A 51 10.88 -20.57 5.57
CA PHE A 51 12.08 -21.38 5.63
C PHE A 51 12.63 -21.45 7.06
N PRO A 52 13.15 -22.62 7.48
CA PRO A 52 13.87 -22.72 8.74
C PRO A 52 15.16 -21.88 8.71
N PRO A 53 15.75 -21.52 9.86
CA PRO A 53 16.86 -20.55 9.94
C PRO A 53 18.04 -20.81 9.00
N HIS A 54 18.38 -22.08 8.78
CA HIS A 54 19.49 -22.51 7.93
C HIS A 54 19.24 -22.35 6.42
N GLN A 55 17.97 -22.13 6.00
CA GLN A 55 17.56 -21.92 4.60
C GLN A 55 17.09 -20.48 4.35
N LYS A 56 17.15 -19.58 5.34
CA LYS A 56 16.71 -18.19 5.19
C LYS A 56 17.55 -17.40 4.19
N LEU A 57 18.88 -17.55 4.26
CA LEU A 57 19.82 -16.85 3.37
C LEU A 57 19.54 -17.13 1.87
N PRO A 58 19.42 -18.39 1.42
CA PRO A 58 19.09 -18.66 0.02
C PRO A 58 17.67 -18.21 -0.34
N ALA A 59 16.69 -18.30 0.58
CA ALA A 59 15.34 -17.79 0.34
C ALA A 59 15.31 -16.26 0.13
N GLU A 60 16.03 -15.52 0.97
CA GLU A 60 16.18 -14.07 0.86
C GLU A 60 16.87 -13.67 -0.46
N SER A 61 17.95 -14.35 -0.82
CA SER A 61 18.64 -14.13 -2.10
C SER A 61 17.69 -14.34 -3.29
N ASN A 62 16.90 -15.42 -3.27
CA ASN A 62 15.91 -15.69 -4.31
C ASN A 62 14.81 -14.64 -4.34
N PHE A 63 14.27 -14.24 -3.18
CA PHE A 63 13.27 -13.19 -3.07
C PHE A 63 13.78 -11.86 -3.65
N LYS A 64 15.05 -11.53 -3.38
CA LYS A 64 15.69 -10.33 -3.92
C LYS A 64 15.76 -10.37 -5.45
N LEU A 65 16.23 -11.47 -6.03
CA LEU A 65 16.26 -11.67 -7.48
C LEU A 65 14.87 -11.55 -8.13
N ILE A 66 13.85 -12.15 -7.51
CA ILE A 66 12.45 -12.06 -7.97
C ILE A 66 11.93 -10.61 -7.93
N SER A 67 12.26 -9.87 -6.86
CA SER A 67 11.84 -8.47 -6.72
C SER A 67 12.53 -7.54 -7.73
N GLU A 68 13.82 -7.76 -8.00
CA GLU A 68 14.57 -7.02 -9.01
C GLU A 68 13.99 -7.26 -10.41
N ALA A 69 13.73 -8.52 -10.77
CA ALA A 69 13.10 -8.88 -12.04
C ALA A 69 11.72 -8.22 -12.21
N TYR A 70 10.90 -8.21 -11.16
CA TYR A 70 9.60 -7.55 -11.18
C TYR A 70 9.72 -6.03 -11.38
N SER A 71 10.63 -5.36 -10.66
CA SER A 71 10.89 -3.93 -10.82
C SER A 71 11.38 -3.60 -12.23
N PHE A 72 12.26 -4.42 -12.79
CA PHE A 72 12.72 -4.28 -14.17
C PHE A 72 11.56 -4.39 -15.17
N MET A 73 10.72 -5.42 -15.05
CA MET A 73 9.54 -5.60 -15.92
C MET A 73 8.51 -4.47 -15.76
N GLN A 74 8.33 -3.95 -14.55
CA GLN A 74 7.43 -2.83 -14.28
C GLN A 74 7.97 -1.51 -14.84
N SER A 75 9.29 -1.32 -14.85
CA SER A 75 9.93 -0.15 -15.45
C SER A 75 9.85 -0.15 -16.98
N GLY A 76 9.97 -1.33 -17.62
CA GLY A 76 9.82 -1.48 -19.06
C GLY A 76 8.37 -1.42 -19.56
N ALA A 77 7.40 -1.81 -18.72
CA ALA A 77 5.97 -1.72 -19.04
C ALA A 77 5.38 -0.31 -18.84
N GLN A 78 6.05 0.56 -18.08
CA GLN A 78 5.67 1.96 -17.90
C GLN A 78 6.41 2.86 -18.91
N CYS A 79 6.00 2.80 -20.18
CA CYS A 79 6.02 4.01 -20.99
C CYS A 79 4.94 4.96 -20.43
N ASN A 80 5.28 5.64 -19.32
CA ASN A 80 4.68 6.86 -18.74
C ASN A 80 4.84 6.85 -17.20
N GLY A 81 5.98 7.36 -16.74
CA GLY A 81 6.06 8.15 -15.51
C GLY A 81 5.96 7.42 -14.17
N SER A 82 6.98 6.65 -13.80
CA SER A 82 7.40 6.60 -12.39
C SER A 82 8.84 6.10 -12.25
N ALA A 83 9.78 6.95 -12.64
CA ALA A 83 11.17 6.77 -12.29
C ALA A 83 11.37 7.08 -10.79
N TYR A 84 11.81 6.08 -10.02
CA TYR A 84 12.60 6.24 -8.79
C TYR A 84 12.13 7.32 -7.80
N ALA A 85 11.00 7.12 -7.12
CA ALA A 85 10.74 7.81 -5.86
C ALA A 85 11.46 7.08 -4.72
N ARG A 86 12.71 7.49 -4.51
CA ARG A 86 13.56 7.16 -3.36
C ARG A 86 12.77 7.27 -2.05
N VAL A 87 12.97 6.25 -1.22
CA VAL A 87 12.47 6.10 0.15
C VAL A 87 12.84 7.32 0.99
N VAL A 88 11.90 8.25 1.17
CA VAL A 88 11.81 9.11 2.34
C VAL A 88 10.35 9.13 2.77
N ARG A 89 10.11 8.99 4.08
CA ARG A 89 8.79 9.10 4.71
C ARG A 89 8.10 10.39 4.24
N THR A 90 7.22 10.27 3.25
CA THR A 90 6.32 11.34 2.84
C THR A 90 4.92 10.76 2.83
N GLY A 91 4.02 11.45 3.54
CA GLY A 91 2.66 11.01 3.83
C GLY A 91 1.87 10.56 2.60
N THR A 92 0.88 9.71 2.88
CA THR A 92 -0.12 9.14 1.98
C THR A 92 -0.37 9.96 0.70
N PRO A 93 -0.26 9.38 -0.50
CA PRO A 93 -0.63 10.09 -1.70
C PRO A 93 -2.14 10.38 -1.68
N LYS A 94 -2.46 11.67 -1.71
CA LYS A 94 -3.78 12.22 -1.93
C LYS A 94 -4.17 11.94 -3.38
N VAL A 95 -4.97 10.89 -3.58
CA VAL A 95 -5.56 10.56 -4.88
C VAL A 95 -6.64 11.61 -5.18
N TYR A 96 -6.35 12.52 -6.11
CA TYR A 96 -7.38 13.21 -6.87
C TYR A 96 -7.49 12.57 -8.25
N GLY A 97 -8.73 12.23 -8.65
CA GLY A 97 -9.07 12.00 -10.06
C GLY A 97 -9.77 10.68 -10.33
N GLY A 98 -11.06 10.59 -10.02
CA GLY A 98 -11.90 9.46 -10.42
C GLY A 98 -13.38 9.76 -10.22
N ARG A 99 -13.98 10.44 -11.20
CA ARG A 99 -15.42 10.69 -11.30
C ARG A 99 -16.17 9.35 -11.31
N SER A 100 -16.73 8.94 -10.18
CA SER A 100 -17.74 7.88 -10.14
C SER A 100 -18.78 8.18 -9.06
N ASN A 101 -20.06 8.14 -9.45
CA ASN A 101 -21.18 8.32 -8.54
C ASN A 101 -21.29 7.06 -7.68
N SER A 102 -20.71 7.08 -6.48
CA SER A 102 -20.92 6.04 -5.46
C SER A 102 -21.59 6.63 -4.22
N PRO A 103 -22.91 6.87 -4.26
CA PRO A 103 -23.65 7.21 -3.06
C PRO A 103 -23.76 6.03 -2.08
N LEU A 104 -23.65 4.77 -2.54
CA LEU A 104 -23.97 3.60 -1.71
C LEU A 104 -22.95 3.26 -0.61
N ILE A 105 -21.70 3.71 -0.70
CA ILE A 105 -20.65 3.33 0.28
C ILE A 105 -20.62 4.28 1.50
N LYS A 106 -21.18 5.49 1.39
CA LYS A 106 -21.11 6.51 2.46
C LYS A 106 -22.37 6.60 3.33
N VAL A 107 -23.49 6.04 2.87
CA VAL A 107 -24.77 6.03 3.60
C VAL A 107 -24.67 5.41 5.00
N PRO A 108 -23.99 4.26 5.25
CA PRO A 108 -24.04 3.65 6.58
C PRO A 108 -23.40 4.52 7.67
N PHE A 109 -22.33 5.26 7.35
CA PHE A 109 -21.65 6.10 8.33
C PHE A 109 -22.36 7.43 8.59
N LEU A 110 -23.07 7.97 7.59
CA LEU A 110 -23.85 9.21 7.76
C LEU A 110 -25.09 8.99 8.64
N LEU A 111 -25.75 7.82 8.53
CA LEU A 111 -26.88 7.48 9.39
C LEU A 111 -26.46 7.32 10.86
N ILE A 112 -25.28 6.75 11.13
CA ILE A 112 -24.73 6.63 12.49
C ILE A 112 -24.51 8.03 13.10
N ILE A 113 -23.87 8.94 12.38
CA ILE A 113 -23.62 10.31 12.86
C ILE A 113 -24.94 11.06 13.11
N ALA A 114 -25.90 11.01 12.16
CA ALA A 114 -27.19 11.68 12.31
C ALA A 114 -28.03 11.13 13.48
N SER A 115 -27.94 9.82 13.79
CA SER A 115 -28.68 9.21 14.91
C SER A 115 -28.20 9.67 16.29
N THR A 116 -26.89 9.89 16.47
CA THR A 116 -26.33 10.34 17.77
C THR A 116 -26.70 11.78 18.11
N LEU A 117 -26.91 12.63 17.10
CA LEU A 117 -27.20 14.05 17.28
C LEU A 117 -28.66 14.33 17.67
N THR A 118 -29.61 13.43 17.38
CA THR A 118 -31.05 13.73 17.56
C THR A 118 -31.67 13.18 18.84
N LEU A 119 -31.17 12.08 19.43
CA LEU A 119 -31.83 11.46 20.59
C LEU A 119 -31.10 11.60 21.95
N GLY A 120 -29.82 11.98 21.97
CA GLY A 120 -29.01 11.94 23.21
C GLY A 120 -28.92 13.23 24.03
N VAL A 121 -29.17 14.40 23.44
CA VAL A 121 -28.71 15.68 24.04
C VAL A 121 -29.77 16.40 24.88
N LEU A 122 -31.06 16.15 24.66
CA LEU A 122 -32.12 16.99 25.27
C LEU A 122 -32.40 16.67 26.75
N ASN A 123 -32.14 15.44 27.23
CA ASN A 123 -32.45 15.06 28.62
C ASN A 123 -31.31 15.33 29.62
N ALA A 124 -30.04 15.26 29.19
CA ALA A 124 -28.89 15.50 30.07
C ALA A 124 -28.76 16.99 30.48
N SER A 125 -29.08 17.91 29.56
CA SER A 125 -29.00 19.36 29.81
C SER A 125 -29.93 19.81 30.96
N ARG A 126 -31.14 19.25 31.04
CA ARG A 126 -32.10 19.60 32.09
C ARG A 126 -31.71 19.05 33.46
N ALA A 127 -31.10 17.86 33.51
CA ALA A 127 -30.60 17.29 34.77
C ALA A 127 -29.39 18.07 35.31
N TYR A 128 -28.46 18.45 34.43
CA TYR A 128 -27.30 19.28 34.80
C TYR A 128 -27.72 20.66 35.35
N GLN A 129 -28.68 21.33 34.70
CA GLN A 129 -29.18 22.61 35.21
C GLN A 129 -29.85 22.48 36.58
N ARG A 130 -30.66 21.43 36.80
CA ARG A 130 -31.23 21.17 38.13
C ARG A 130 -30.17 20.97 39.21
N GLN A 131 -29.07 20.32 38.88
CA GLN A 131 -27.97 20.12 39.83
C GLN A 131 -27.24 21.44 40.11
N LYS A 132 -27.06 22.29 39.10
CA LYS A 132 -26.46 23.62 39.24
C LYS A 132 -27.30 24.56 40.10
N ASP A 133 -28.63 24.49 39.97
CA ASP A 133 -29.57 25.28 40.77
C ASP A 133 -29.65 24.78 42.22
N ALA A 134 -29.52 23.46 42.45
CA ALA A 134 -29.55 22.85 43.78
C ALA A 134 -28.27 23.07 44.61
N TYR A 135 -27.12 23.24 43.93
CA TYR A 135 -25.82 23.47 44.57
C TYR A 135 -25.13 24.70 43.96
N PRO A 136 -25.56 25.91 44.31
CA PRO A 136 -24.87 27.12 43.89
C PRO A 136 -23.44 27.10 44.46
N SER A 137 -22.44 27.05 43.58
CA SER A 137 -21.04 27.08 44.01
C SER A 137 -20.72 28.45 44.60
N HIS A 138 -20.59 28.52 45.91
CA HIS A 138 -20.16 29.72 46.60
C HIS A 138 -18.68 29.97 46.30
N ASN A 139 -18.38 31.06 45.60
CA ASN A 139 -17.02 31.42 45.20
C ASN A 139 -16.38 32.30 46.30
N PRO A 140 -15.39 31.78 47.05
CA PRO A 140 -14.80 32.51 48.18
C PRO A 140 -13.84 33.63 47.78
N PHE A 141 -13.63 33.87 46.47
CA PHE A 141 -12.75 34.91 45.94
C PHE A 141 -13.49 36.09 45.30
N LEU A 142 -14.83 36.06 45.31
CA LEU A 142 -15.64 37.23 44.97
C LEU A 142 -16.10 37.88 46.30
N PRO A 143 -15.94 39.20 46.48
CA PRO A 143 -16.32 39.91 47.71
C PRO A 143 -17.85 39.93 47.94
#